data_AF-A0A377Q5I2-F1
#
_entry.id   AF-A0A377Q5I2-F1
#
_cell.length_a   1.000
_cell.length_b   1.000
_cell.length_c   1.000
_cell.angle_alpha   90.00
_cell.angle_beta   90.00
_cell.angle_gamma   90.00
#
_symmetry.space_group_name_H-M   'P 1'
#
loop_
_entity.id
_entity.type
_entity.pdbx_description
1 polymer ?
#
loop_
_entity_poly.entity_id
_entity_poly.type
_entity_poly.pdbx_seq_one_letter_code
_entity_poly.pdbx_strand_id
1 'polypeptide(L)'
;MTFEIFKQVDKDGDDVVFGDHLITGRKTDFIYLASWLNEGYEANRRVKSVLVLSEKFKVAADTLSPLVRLDVKEARSLVDVLGHLAEGKAKSAKVYKVSLLFSNSLSIW
;
A
#
# COMPACT_ATOMS: atom_id res chain seq x y z
N MET A 1 -0.56 -7.01 11.86
CA MET A 1 -1.08 -6.74 10.50
C MET A 1 -0.80 -7.96 9.69
N THR A 2 -1.78 -8.42 8.92
CA THR A 2 -1.68 -9.63 8.11
C THR A 2 -2.20 -9.26 6.73
N PHE A 3 -1.32 -8.66 5.94
CA PHE A 3 -1.59 -8.39 4.54
C PHE A 3 -1.16 -9.59 3.73
N GLU A 4 -1.96 -9.94 2.73
CA GLU A 4 -1.56 -10.83 1.65
C GLU A 4 -1.50 -9.99 0.38
N ILE A 5 -0.39 -10.14 -0.35
CA ILE A 5 -0.08 -9.35 -1.55
C ILE A 5 0.11 -10.34 -2.68
N PHE A 6 -0.70 -10.20 -3.73
CA PHE A 6 -0.64 -11.01 -4.92
C PHE A 6 -0.23 -10.13 -6.10
N LYS A 7 0.66 -10.64 -6.94
CA LYS A 7 1.10 -9.97 -8.15
C LYS A 7 0.48 -10.65 -9.36
N GLN A 8 0.11 -9.86 -10.36
CA GLN A 8 -0.36 -10.40 -11.63
C GLN A 8 0.79 -11.11 -12.36
N VAL A 9 0.53 -12.36 -12.74
CA VAL A 9 1.40 -13.18 -13.59
C VAL A 9 0.75 -13.37 -14.97
N ASP A 10 1.57 -13.63 -15.98
CA ASP A 10 1.10 -13.98 -17.31
C ASP A 10 0.68 -15.45 -17.40
N LYS A 11 0.32 -15.90 -18.61
CA LYS A 11 -0.13 -17.27 -18.88
C LYS A 11 0.95 -18.34 -18.60
N ASP A 12 2.22 -17.94 -18.62
CA ASP A 12 3.38 -18.81 -18.44
C ASP A 12 3.83 -18.80 -16.97
N GLY A 13 3.19 -17.97 -16.13
CA GLY A 13 3.49 -17.81 -14.72
C GLY A 13 4.57 -16.78 -14.44
N ASP A 14 5.01 -16.03 -15.45
CA ASP A 14 6.02 -14.99 -15.34
C ASP A 14 5.41 -13.67 -14.84
N ASP A 15 6.23 -12.86 -14.18
CA ASP A 15 5.84 -11.55 -13.68
C ASP A 15 5.47 -10.60 -14.83
N VAL A 16 4.28 -10.00 -14.77
CA VAL A 16 3.90 -8.94 -15.70
C VAL A 16 4.60 -7.64 -15.28
N VAL A 17 5.45 -7.09 -16.16
CA VAL A 17 6.25 -5.87 -15.90
C VAL A 17 5.40 -4.67 -15.46
N PHE A 18 4.19 -4.54 -16.02
CA PHE A 18 3.21 -3.51 -15.63
C PHE A 18 1.94 -4.12 -15.02
N GLY A 19 2.10 -5.24 -14.30
CA GLY A 19 1.00 -5.97 -13.69
C GLY A 19 0.37 -5.24 -12.51
N ASP A 20 -0.92 -5.50 -12.32
CA ASP A 20 -1.64 -5.08 -11.13
C ASP A 20 -1.20 -5.91 -9.90
N HIS A 21 -1.34 -5.31 -8.73
CA HIS A 21 -1.13 -5.94 -7.43
C HIS A 21 -2.44 -5.98 -6.66
N LEU A 22 -2.79 -7.13 -6.09
CA LEU A 22 -3.94 -7.27 -5.20
C LEU A 22 -3.45 -7.33 -3.76
N ILE A 23 -4.04 -6.52 -2.91
CA ILE A 23 -3.78 -6.50 -1.48
C ILE A 23 -5.07 -6.86 -0.78
N THR A 24 -5.02 -7.84 0.11
CA THR A 24 -6.12 -8.24 0.98
C THR A 24 -5.65 -8.33 2.43
N GLY A 25 -6.59 -8.29 3.36
CA GLY A 25 -6.30 -8.38 4.78
C GLY A 25 -7.48 -8.03 5.66
N ARG A 26 -7.21 -7.72 6.93
CA ARG A 26 -8.25 -7.34 7.89
C ARG A 26 -8.70 -5.90 7.69
N LYS A 27 -9.98 -5.63 7.95
CA LYS A 27 -10.55 -4.26 7.99
C LYS A 27 -9.66 -3.28 8.76
N THR A 28 -9.22 -3.68 9.96
CA THR A 28 -8.36 -2.84 10.81
C THR A 28 -7.03 -2.50 10.13
N ASP A 29 -6.46 -3.43 9.36
CA ASP A 29 -5.18 -3.24 8.69
C ASP A 29 -5.32 -2.20 7.55
N PHE A 30 -6.44 -2.21 6.83
CA PHE A 30 -6.75 -1.22 5.79
C PHE A 30 -7.02 0.17 6.37
N ILE A 31 -7.73 0.25 7.50
CA ILE A 31 -7.94 1.52 8.22
C ILE A 31 -6.59 2.13 8.64
N TYR A 32 -5.66 1.31 9.15
CA TYR A 32 -4.33 1.79 9.50
C TYR A 32 -3.55 2.28 8.27
N LEU A 33 -3.60 1.55 7.14
CA LEU A 33 -2.97 2.00 5.89
C LEU A 33 -3.55 3.32 5.40
N ALA A 34 -4.87 3.46 5.37
CA ALA A 34 -5.54 4.71 5.00
C ALA A 34 -5.10 5.87 5.92
N SER A 35 -5.06 5.63 7.23
CA SER A 35 -4.58 6.64 8.20
C SER A 35 -3.14 7.07 7.89
N TRP A 36 -2.22 6.13 7.66
CA TRP A 36 -0.84 6.44 7.35
C TRP A 36 -0.68 7.17 6.02
N LEU A 37 -1.42 6.77 4.98
CA LEU A 37 -1.44 7.48 3.72
C LEU A 37 -1.96 8.91 3.88
N ASN A 38 -2.98 9.13 4.70
CA ASN A 38 -3.47 10.47 4.99
C ASN A 38 -2.45 11.32 5.77
N GLU A 39 -1.73 10.72 6.73
CA GLU A 39 -0.59 11.38 7.39
C GLU A 39 0.51 11.74 6.38
N GLY A 40 0.82 10.82 5.47
CA GLY A 40 1.78 11.04 4.40
C GLY A 40 1.35 12.14 3.43
N TYR A 41 0.05 12.24 3.13
CA TYR A 41 -0.53 13.33 2.34
C TYR A 41 -0.31 14.69 3.01
N GLU A 42 -0.64 14.82 4.29
CA GLU A 42 -0.44 16.08 5.02
C GLU A 42 1.05 16.44 5.17
N ALA A 43 1.92 15.44 5.32
CA ALA A 43 3.37 15.66 5.45
C ALA A 43 4.07 15.94 4.11
N ASN A 44 3.60 15.38 2.99
CA ASN A 44 4.28 15.42 1.70
C ASN A 44 3.53 16.28 0.68
N ARG A 45 3.47 17.59 0.90
CA ARG A 45 2.96 18.60 -0.05
C ARG A 45 1.54 18.34 -0.56
N ARG A 46 0.74 17.52 0.11
CA ARG A 46 -0.65 17.24 -0.25
C ARG A 46 -0.81 16.69 -1.68
N VAL A 47 0.03 15.74 -2.05
CA VAL A 47 -0.05 15.07 -3.36
C VAL A 47 -1.40 14.34 -3.50
N LYS A 48 -2.22 14.74 -4.47
CA LYS A 48 -3.60 14.24 -4.64
C LYS A 48 -3.67 12.72 -4.85
N SER A 49 -2.70 12.10 -5.51
CA SER A 49 -2.68 10.63 -5.71
C SER A 49 -2.58 9.86 -4.39
N VAL A 50 -1.89 10.40 -3.39
CA VAL A 50 -1.78 9.80 -2.06
C VAL A 50 -3.11 9.86 -1.31
N LEU A 51 -3.84 10.97 -1.45
CA LEU A 51 -5.20 11.10 -0.89
C LEU A 51 -6.17 10.11 -1.54
N VAL A 52 -6.12 9.98 -2.87
CA VAL A 52 -6.94 9.00 -3.60
C VAL A 52 -6.63 7.57 -3.14
N LEU A 53 -5.35 7.25 -2.94
CA LEU A 53 -4.92 5.96 -2.44
C LEU A 53 -5.42 5.70 -1.01
N SER A 54 -5.36 6.71 -0.14
CA SER A 54 -5.91 6.65 1.23
C SER A 54 -7.41 6.31 1.21
N GLU A 55 -8.20 7.06 0.44
CA GLU A 55 -9.64 6.83 0.31
C GLU A 55 -9.95 5.46 -0.29
N LYS A 56 -9.13 4.96 -1.24
CA LYS A 56 -9.26 3.62 -1.82
C LYS A 56 -9.17 2.53 -0.75
N PHE A 57 -8.18 2.61 0.16
CA PHE A 57 -8.06 1.68 1.28
C PHE A 57 -9.20 1.82 2.30
N LYS A 58 -9.63 3.06 2.56
CA LYS A 58 -10.73 3.33 3.49
C LYS A 58 -12.06 2.74 3.00
N VAL A 59 -12.40 2.95 1.73
CA VAL A 59 -13.59 2.36 1.10
C VAL A 59 -13.52 0.84 1.12
N ALA A 60 -12.38 0.26 0.79
CA ALA A 60 -12.21 -1.20 0.81
C ALA A 60 -12.34 -1.78 2.23
N ALA A 61 -11.95 -1.03 3.27
CA ALA A 61 -12.10 -1.46 4.66
C ALA A 61 -13.57 -1.63 5.11
N ASP A 62 -14.52 -0.97 4.43
CA ASP A 62 -15.95 -1.09 4.74
C ASP A 62 -16.64 -2.25 4.03
N THR A 63 -15.91 -3.00 3.21
CA THR A 63 -16.40 -4.23 2.57
C THR A 63 -16.27 -5.44 3.50
N LEU A 64 -17.05 -6.50 3.23
CA LEU A 64 -17.01 -7.75 4.00
C LEU A 64 -15.64 -8.44 3.92
N SER A 65 -14.99 -8.34 2.76
CA SER A 65 -13.66 -8.91 2.47
C SER A 65 -12.78 -7.84 1.83
N PRO A 66 -12.02 -7.06 2.63
CA PRO A 66 -11.22 -5.95 2.13
C PRO A 66 -10.22 -6.36 1.06
N LEU A 67 -10.35 -5.75 -0.12
CA LEU A 67 -9.49 -5.99 -1.27
C LEU A 67 -9.20 -4.66 -1.99
N VAL A 68 -7.93 -4.41 -2.29
CA VAL A 68 -7.49 -3.26 -3.09
C VAL A 68 -6.61 -3.77 -4.23
N ARG A 69 -6.95 -3.36 -5.45
CA ARG A 69 -6.10 -3.53 -6.63
C ARG A 69 -5.30 -2.26 -6.86
N LEU A 70 -3.98 -2.37 -6.95
CA LEU A 70 -3.07 -1.27 -7.26
C LEU A 70 -2.40 -1.49 -8.61
N ASP A 71 -2.37 -0.46 -9.45
CA ASP A 71 -1.43 -0.43 -10.56
C ASP A 71 0.01 -0.18 -10.05
N VAL A 72 1.00 -0.28 -10.95
CA VAL A 72 2.41 -0.06 -10.61
C VAL A 72 2.70 1.34 -10.02
N LYS A 73 2.00 2.38 -10.48
CA LYS A 73 2.21 3.76 -10.00
C LYS A 73 1.63 3.95 -8.61
N GLU A 74 0.45 3.40 -8.36
CA GLU A 74 -0.18 3.39 -7.04
C GLU A 74 0.65 2.57 -6.05
N ALA A 75 1.16 1.40 -6.47
CA ALA A 75 2.05 0.56 -5.68
C ALA A 75 3.35 1.31 -5.30
N ARG A 76 3.98 2.02 -6.26
CA ARG A 76 5.18 2.84 -5.98
C ARG A 76 4.86 3.97 -4.99
N SER A 77 3.76 4.68 -5.22
CA SER A 77 3.32 5.75 -4.33
C SER A 77 3.07 5.24 -2.89
N LEU A 78 2.52 4.04 -2.74
CA LEU A 78 2.33 3.41 -1.44
C LEU A 78 3.67 3.16 -0.73
N VAL A 79 4.62 2.53 -1.44
CA VAL A 79 5.95 2.20 -0.89
C VAL A 79 6.71 3.46 -0.50
N ASP A 80 6.71 4.48 -1.36
CA ASP A 80 7.42 5.75 -1.12
C ASP A 80 6.88 6.45 0.13
N VAL A 81 5.54 6.57 0.25
CA VAL A 81 4.91 7.20 1.41
C VAL A 81 5.21 6.43 2.69
N LEU A 82 5.11 5.10 2.67
CA LEU A 82 5.41 4.28 3.85
C LEU A 82 6.90 4.34 4.22
N GLY A 83 7.80 4.41 3.23
CA GLY A 83 9.23 4.61 3.43
C GLY A 83 9.53 5.93 4.12
N HIS A 84 9.01 7.04 3.59
CA HIS A 84 9.18 8.37 4.18
C HIS A 84 8.61 8.45 5.61
N LEU A 85 7.45 7.85 5.87
CA LEU A 85 6.89 7.81 7.22
C LEU A 85 7.72 6.95 8.18
N ALA A 86 8.32 5.86 7.69
CA ALA A 86 9.21 5.01 8.48
C ALA A 86 10.53 5.71 8.83
N GLU A 87 11.01 6.62 7.98
CA GLU A 87 12.22 7.43 8.19
C GLU A 87 11.97 8.66 9.08
N GLY A 88 10.86 9.38 8.88
CA GLY A 88 10.64 10.72 9.43
C GLY A 88 10.01 10.81 10.83
N LYS A 89 9.35 9.76 11.33
CA LYS A 89 8.79 9.73 12.69
C LYS A 89 9.51 8.68 13.53
N ALA A 90 9.64 8.94 14.83
CA ALA A 90 10.07 7.96 15.82
C ALA A 90 9.32 6.62 15.66
N LYS A 91 9.97 5.68 14.96
CA LYS A 91 9.80 4.23 14.93
C LYS A 91 8.47 3.71 15.49
N SER A 92 7.38 3.84 14.74
CA SER A 92 6.41 2.76 14.84
C SER A 92 7.03 1.58 14.12
N ALA A 93 7.59 0.62 14.87
CA ALA A 93 8.12 -0.63 14.32
C ALA A 93 7.11 -1.32 13.39
N LYS A 94 5.82 -1.00 13.55
CA LYS A 94 4.72 -1.41 12.69
C LYS A 94 4.80 -0.81 11.28
N VAL A 95 4.96 0.52 11.14
CA VAL A 95 5.06 1.19 9.84
C VAL A 95 6.29 0.70 9.09
N TYR A 96 7.43 0.60 9.77
CA TYR A 96 8.67 0.07 9.18
C TYR A 96 8.52 -1.37 8.68
N LYS A 97 7.94 -2.27 9.49
CA LYS A 97 7.70 -3.66 9.07
C LYS A 97 6.78 -3.76 7.87
N VAL A 98 5.76 -2.90 7.80
CA VAL A 98 4.82 -2.86 6.68
C VAL A 98 5.48 -2.30 5.44
N SER A 99 6.22 -1.19 5.56
CA SER A 99 7.04 -0.63 4.48
C SER A 99 7.94 -1.73 3.88
N LEU A 100 8.68 -2.47 4.72
CA LEU A 100 9.55 -3.55 4.26
C LEU A 100 8.78 -4.69 3.57
N LEU A 101 7.63 -5.11 4.11
CA LEU A 101 6.76 -6.11 3.47
C LEU A 101 6.35 -5.66 2.07
N PHE A 102 5.86 -4.43 1.94
CA PHE A 102 5.38 -3.90 0.66
C PHE A 102 6.53 -3.72 -0.34
N SER A 103 7.68 -3.21 0.08
CA SER A 103 8.87 -3.09 -0.77
C SER A 103 9.34 -4.45 -1.31
N ASN A 104 9.33 -5.49 -0.47
CA ASN A 104 9.77 -6.83 -0.86
C ASN A 104 8.75 -7.56 -1.75
N SER A 105 7.46 -7.33 -1.53
CA SER A 105 6.39 -8.05 -2.25
C SER A 105 6.00 -7.41 -3.58
N LEU A 106 6.15 -6.10 -3.73
CA LEU A 106 5.71 -5.38 -4.93
C LEU A 106 6.80 -5.27 -6.01
N SER A 107 8.07 -5.59 -5.71
CA SER A 107 9.18 -5.66 -6.67
C SER A 107 9.18 -4.54 -7.73
N ILE A 108 9.02 -3.29 -7.29
CA ILE A 108 8.70 -2.13 -8.13
C ILE A 108 10.00 -1.46 -8.62
N TRP A 109 10.74 -2.11 -9.52
CA TRP A 109 11.96 -1.54 -10.14
C TRP A 109 11.62 -0.60 -11.30
#